data_AF-A0A7C6UX80-F1
#
_entry.id   AF-A0A7C6UX80-F1
#
_cell.length_a   1.000
_cell.length_b   1.000
_cell.length_c   1.000
_cell.angle_alpha   90.00
_cell.angle_beta   90.00
_cell.angle_gamma   90.00
#
_symmetry.space_group_name_H-M   'P 1'
#
loop_
_entity.id
_entity.type
_entity.pdbx_description
1 polymer ?
#
loop_
_entity_poly.entity_id
_entity_poly.type
_entity_poly.pdbx_seq_one_letter_code
_entity_poly.pdbx_strand_id
1 'polypeptide(L)'
;MGQVINLHCTKCEYSKSFHLGIGMMYSPSTVFDGSYIDDEKPLLDSLVKSKKIKEQAFSLLNEQFATPTDDYGHEIYYCPHCNELYERFYFCILYDGGSYEPEYKCTKCKHLLHRAKVTMEDGEIQLFYTNNKIIDWQCPQCGNSKLNQGRTIGVLMWD
;
A
#
# COMPACT_ATOMS: atom_id res chain seq x y z
N MET A 1 2.26 -9.44 9.15
CA MET A 1 0.91 -9.62 9.74
C MET A 1 0.08 -8.40 9.41
N GLY A 2 -1.20 -8.62 9.09
CA GLY A 2 -2.14 -7.54 8.82
C GLY A 2 -2.50 -6.73 10.07
N GLN A 3 -2.61 -5.40 9.92
CA GLN A 3 -3.28 -4.52 10.89
C GLN A 3 -4.25 -3.53 10.22
N VAL A 4 -5.27 -3.08 10.96
CA VAL A 4 -6.11 -1.95 10.55
C VAL A 4 -5.75 -0.73 11.38
N ILE A 5 -5.45 0.37 10.71
CA ILE A 5 -5.21 1.66 11.37
C ILE A 5 -6.21 2.70 10.92
N ASN A 6 -6.65 3.54 11.86
CA ASN A 6 -7.54 4.66 11.61
C ASN A 6 -6.75 5.94 11.82
N LEU A 7 -6.61 6.76 10.79
CA LEU A 7 -5.95 8.06 10.85
C LEU A 7 -6.99 9.15 10.79
N HIS A 8 -6.94 10.10 11.71
CA HIS A 8 -7.83 11.26 11.69
C HIS A 8 -7.08 12.57 11.94
N CYS A 9 -7.58 13.63 11.31
CA CYS A 9 -7.11 14.98 11.57
C CYS A 9 -7.55 15.42 12.97
N THR A 10 -6.67 16.10 13.70
CA THR A 10 -6.99 16.58 15.05
C THR A 10 -7.93 17.80 15.09
N LYS A 11 -8.21 18.41 13.92
CA LYS A 11 -8.94 19.69 13.83
C LYS A 11 -10.27 19.60 13.08
N CYS A 12 -10.46 18.61 12.22
CA CYS A 12 -11.69 18.46 11.44
C CYS A 12 -12.07 16.98 11.32
N GLU A 13 -13.19 16.70 10.66
CA GLU A 13 -13.75 15.35 10.52
C GLU A 13 -13.02 14.47 9.48
N TYR A 14 -11.85 14.88 8.99
CA TYR A 14 -11.06 14.05 8.09
C TYR A 14 -10.63 12.79 8.82
N SER A 15 -11.07 11.63 8.32
CA SER A 15 -10.72 10.32 8.83
C SER A 15 -10.58 9.32 7.69
N LYS A 16 -9.60 8.42 7.80
CA LYS A 16 -9.40 7.29 6.89
C LYS A 16 -8.94 6.04 7.63
N SER A 17 -9.50 4.91 7.22
CA SER A 17 -9.10 3.58 7.66
C SER A 17 -8.22 2.93 6.59
N PHE A 18 -7.18 2.24 7.02
CA PHE A 18 -6.24 1.53 6.15
C PHE A 18 -5.98 0.13 6.70
N HIS A 19 -6.02 -0.87 5.82
CA HIS A 19 -5.49 -2.20 6.02
C HIS A 19 -4.02 -2.18 5.62
N LEU A 20 -3.13 -2.66 6.49
CA LEU A 20 -1.68 -2.65 6.25
C LEU A 20 -1.05 -4.01 6.45
N GLY A 21 -0.24 -4.45 5.49
CA GLY A 21 0.38 -5.76 5.46
C GLY A 21 -0.45 -6.77 4.67
N ILE A 22 -0.36 -8.04 5.05
CA ILE A 22 -0.95 -9.17 4.34
C ILE A 22 -2.15 -9.73 5.09
N GLY A 23 -3.22 -10.06 4.34
CA GLY A 23 -4.36 -10.84 4.84
C GLY A 23 -3.99 -12.31 5.08
N MET A 24 -4.88 -13.10 5.68
CA MET A 24 -4.59 -14.52 5.98
C MET A 24 -4.44 -15.36 4.72
N MET A 25 -5.23 -15.07 3.69
CA MET A 25 -5.21 -15.80 2.42
C MET A 25 -4.07 -15.37 1.49
N TYR A 26 -3.20 -14.44 1.90
CA TYR A 26 -2.19 -13.84 1.02
C TYR A 26 -0.86 -14.62 1.09
N SER A 27 -0.88 -15.93 0.84
CA SER A 27 0.37 -16.66 0.63
C SER A 27 1.03 -16.22 -0.69
N PRO A 28 2.37 -16.33 -0.84
CA PRO A 28 3.02 -15.94 -2.09
C PRO A 28 2.43 -16.67 -3.30
N SER A 29 2.09 -17.95 -3.13
CA SER A 29 1.40 -18.74 -4.15
C SER A 29 0.04 -18.15 -4.52
N THR A 30 -0.86 -17.87 -3.59
CA THR A 30 -2.19 -17.34 -3.93
C THR A 30 -2.12 -15.91 -4.52
N VAL A 31 -1.16 -15.11 -4.06
CA VAL A 31 -0.98 -13.73 -4.55
C VAL A 31 -0.44 -13.70 -5.97
N PHE A 32 0.62 -14.47 -6.26
CA PHE A 32 1.38 -14.33 -7.49
C PHE A 32 1.18 -15.50 -8.48
N ASP A 33 0.67 -16.64 -8.04
CA ASP A 33 0.55 -17.87 -8.82
C ASP A 33 -0.92 -18.33 -8.92
N GLY A 34 -1.47 -18.33 -10.14
CA GLY A 34 -2.81 -18.82 -10.42
C GLY A 34 -2.91 -20.35 -10.56
N SER A 35 -1.80 -21.08 -10.43
CA SER A 35 -1.72 -22.50 -10.80
C SER A 35 -2.37 -23.49 -9.82
N TYR A 36 -2.79 -23.04 -8.63
CA TYR A 36 -3.33 -23.94 -7.60
C TYR A 36 -4.83 -24.20 -7.71
N ILE A 37 -5.56 -23.43 -8.52
CA ILE A 37 -7.01 -23.59 -8.73
C ILE A 37 -7.28 -23.43 -10.23
N ASP A 38 -7.69 -24.52 -10.91
CA ASP A 38 -8.11 -24.47 -12.32
C ASP A 38 -9.14 -23.34 -12.51
N ASP A 39 -8.90 -22.48 -13.51
CA ASP A 39 -9.70 -21.30 -13.90
C ASP A 39 -9.68 -20.06 -12.97
N GLU A 40 -8.92 -20.03 -11.87
CA GLU A 40 -8.86 -18.87 -10.97
C GLU A 40 -7.59 -18.01 -11.18
N LYS A 41 -7.78 -16.70 -11.37
CA LYS A 41 -6.65 -15.76 -11.51
C LYS A 41 -5.95 -15.57 -10.16
N PRO A 42 -4.62 -15.33 -10.16
CA PRO A 42 -3.91 -14.98 -8.93
C PRO A 42 -4.54 -13.75 -8.25
N LEU A 43 -4.51 -13.70 -6.91
CA LEU A 43 -5.15 -12.63 -6.13
C LEU A 43 -4.62 -11.24 -6.50
N LEU A 44 -3.38 -11.14 -7.01
CA LEU A 44 -2.85 -9.87 -7.53
C LEU A 44 -3.80 -9.20 -8.55
N ASP A 45 -4.60 -9.97 -9.30
CA ASP A 45 -5.57 -9.44 -10.27
C ASP A 45 -6.65 -8.57 -9.61
N SER A 46 -7.07 -8.91 -8.38
CA SER A 46 -8.07 -8.18 -7.60
C SER A 46 -7.44 -7.11 -6.68
N LEU A 47 -6.23 -7.37 -6.17
CA LEU A 47 -5.49 -6.47 -5.28
C LEU A 47 -4.99 -5.21 -5.99
N VAL A 48 -4.71 -5.30 -7.28
CA VAL A 48 -4.20 -4.17 -8.09
C VAL A 48 -5.23 -3.74 -9.14
N LYS A 49 -5.79 -2.55 -8.96
CA LYS A 49 -6.81 -2.00 -9.89
C LYS A 49 -6.25 -1.60 -11.26
N SER A 50 -4.97 -1.23 -11.34
CA SER A 50 -4.36 -0.72 -12.57
C SER A 50 -4.04 -1.85 -13.54
N LYS A 51 -4.72 -1.89 -14.69
CA LYS A 51 -4.47 -2.88 -15.75
C LYS A 51 -3.01 -2.90 -16.18
N LYS A 52 -2.39 -1.73 -16.36
CA LYS A 52 -0.97 -1.60 -16.76
C LYS A 52 -0.02 -2.25 -15.75
N ILE A 53 -0.26 -2.04 -14.45
CA ILE A 53 0.60 -2.63 -13.40
C ILE A 53 0.45 -4.15 -13.42
N LYS A 54 -0.78 -4.64 -13.54
CA LYS A 54 -1.07 -6.07 -13.64
C LYS A 54 -0.42 -6.72 -14.85
N GLU A 55 -0.57 -6.13 -16.03
CA GLU A 55 0.04 -6.63 -17.27
C GLU A 55 1.57 -6.70 -17.14
N GLN A 56 2.20 -5.66 -16.59
CA GLN A 56 3.64 -5.66 -16.36
C GLN A 56 4.07 -6.75 -15.37
N ALA A 57 3.37 -6.87 -14.24
CA ALA A 57 3.67 -7.87 -13.21
C ALA A 57 3.51 -9.30 -13.75
N PHE A 58 2.40 -9.61 -14.41
CA PHE A 58 2.17 -10.93 -14.99
C PHE A 58 3.13 -11.24 -16.14
N SER A 59 3.55 -10.25 -16.93
CA SER A 59 4.60 -10.46 -17.93
C SER A 59 5.90 -10.89 -17.27
N LEU A 60 6.33 -10.21 -16.21
CA LEU A 60 7.56 -10.53 -15.49
C LEU A 60 7.49 -11.89 -14.79
N LEU A 61 6.36 -12.22 -14.16
CA LEU A 61 6.19 -13.51 -13.47
C LEU A 61 6.25 -14.72 -14.42
N ASN A 62 6.06 -14.51 -15.73
CA ASN A 62 6.23 -15.55 -16.75
C ASN A 62 7.67 -15.65 -17.29
N GLU A 63 8.58 -14.74 -16.90
CA GLU A 63 9.98 -14.79 -17.30
C GLU A 63 10.76 -15.82 -16.47
N GLN A 64 11.76 -16.44 -17.10
CA GLN A 64 12.62 -17.39 -16.40
C GLN A 64 13.42 -16.65 -15.31
N PHE A 65 13.44 -17.20 -14.09
CA PHE A 65 14.14 -16.64 -12.92
C PHE A 65 13.51 -15.40 -12.26
N ALA A 66 12.34 -14.95 -12.71
CA ALA A 66 11.61 -13.90 -12.00
C ALA A 66 11.00 -14.44 -10.69
N THR A 67 11.18 -13.73 -9.58
CA THR A 67 10.67 -14.13 -8.26
C THR A 67 10.11 -12.94 -7.49
N PRO A 68 8.88 -13.02 -6.95
CA PRO A 68 8.37 -12.01 -6.03
C PRO A 68 9.14 -12.04 -4.70
N THR A 69 9.39 -10.87 -4.11
CA THR A 69 9.99 -10.76 -2.78
C THR A 69 8.97 -11.08 -1.68
N ASP A 70 9.43 -11.47 -0.50
CA ASP A 70 8.56 -11.69 0.67
C ASP A 70 7.97 -10.38 1.25
N ASP A 71 8.54 -9.22 0.90
CA ASP A 71 8.02 -7.90 1.31
C ASP A 71 6.93 -7.43 0.32
N TYR A 72 5.69 -7.86 0.59
CA TYR A 72 4.50 -7.39 -0.12
C TYR A 72 3.34 -7.18 0.86
N GLY A 73 2.33 -6.44 0.43
CA GLY A 73 1.14 -6.19 1.25
C GLY A 73 0.51 -4.84 0.99
N HIS A 74 -0.60 -4.57 1.67
CA HIS A 74 -1.22 -3.26 1.64
C HIS A 74 -0.38 -2.24 2.39
N GLU A 75 -0.17 -1.08 1.80
CA GLU A 75 0.59 0.01 2.38
C GLU A 75 -0.06 1.37 2.14
N ILE A 76 0.39 2.38 2.90
CA ILE A 76 -0.04 3.76 2.73
C ILE A 76 0.82 4.42 1.66
N TYR A 77 0.11 5.14 0.79
CA TYR A 77 0.66 5.95 -0.27
C TYR A 77 0.18 7.39 -0.11
N TYR A 78 1.12 8.32 -0.08
CA TYR A 78 0.88 9.76 0.05
C TYR A 78 0.95 10.46 -1.30
N CYS A 79 -0.02 11.33 -1.58
CA CYS A 79 0.00 12.25 -2.71
C CYS A 79 0.54 13.61 -2.27
N PRO A 80 1.71 14.07 -2.76
CA PRO A 80 2.31 15.35 -2.36
C PRO A 80 1.52 16.57 -2.86
N HIS A 81 0.68 16.39 -3.89
CA HIS A 81 -0.07 17.49 -4.49
C HIS A 81 -1.48 17.64 -3.88
N CYS A 82 -2.10 16.54 -3.43
CA CYS A 82 -3.44 16.58 -2.82
C CYS A 82 -3.39 16.49 -1.30
N ASN A 83 -2.23 16.17 -0.73
CA ASN A 83 -2.06 15.74 0.66
C ASN A 83 -2.96 14.59 1.09
N GLU A 84 -3.35 13.74 0.13
CA GLU A 84 -4.28 12.65 0.36
C GLU A 84 -3.52 11.34 0.57
N LEU A 85 -4.01 10.52 1.52
CA LEU A 85 -3.48 9.20 1.80
C LEU A 85 -4.31 8.11 1.12
N TYR A 86 -3.67 7.06 0.63
CA TYR A 86 -4.29 5.96 -0.11
C TYR A 86 -3.74 4.62 0.36
N GLU A 87 -4.60 3.61 0.47
CA GLU A 87 -4.19 2.21 0.58
C GLU A 87 -3.89 1.64 -0.81
N ARG A 88 -2.71 1.05 -1.02
CA ARG A 88 -2.39 0.31 -2.26
C ARG A 88 -1.57 -0.93 -1.93
N PHE A 89 -1.70 -1.94 -2.78
CA PHE A 89 -0.94 -3.19 -2.65
C PHE A 89 0.47 -3.00 -3.21
N TYR A 90 1.48 -3.06 -2.35
CA TYR A 90 2.89 -3.08 -2.70
C TYR A 90 3.36 -4.53 -2.94
N PHE A 91 4.27 -4.69 -3.90
CA PHE A 91 5.02 -5.91 -4.15
C PHE A 91 6.30 -5.53 -4.91
N CYS A 92 7.32 -6.39 -4.84
CA CYS A 92 8.52 -6.27 -5.66
C CYS A 92 8.78 -7.60 -6.38
N ILE A 93 9.13 -7.56 -7.67
CA ILE A 93 9.53 -8.72 -8.47
C ILE A 93 10.99 -8.54 -8.86
N LEU A 94 11.85 -9.50 -8.49
CA LEU A 94 13.24 -9.57 -8.90
C LEU A 94 13.34 -10.40 -10.19
N TYR A 95 14.09 -9.94 -11.18
CA TYR A 95 14.29 -10.65 -12.45
C TYR A 95 15.70 -10.38 -13.00
N ASP A 96 16.10 -11.09 -14.05
CA ASP A 96 17.41 -10.88 -14.67
C ASP A 96 17.46 -9.50 -15.34
N GLY A 97 18.19 -8.57 -14.72
CA GLY A 97 18.28 -7.18 -15.15
C GLY A 97 17.68 -6.15 -14.19
N GLY A 98 17.06 -6.55 -13.07
CA GLY A 98 16.70 -5.62 -12.01
C GLY A 98 15.51 -6.04 -11.15
N SER A 99 14.75 -5.04 -10.73
CA SER A 99 13.58 -5.19 -9.88
C SER A 99 12.43 -4.32 -10.39
N TYR A 100 11.21 -4.83 -10.28
CA TYR A 100 10.00 -4.10 -10.61
C TYR A 100 9.18 -3.82 -9.35
N GLU A 101 8.79 -2.56 -9.17
CA GLU A 101 7.83 -2.12 -8.15
C GLU A 101 6.66 -1.36 -8.80
N PRO A 102 5.44 -1.47 -8.24
CA PRO A 102 4.28 -0.80 -8.79
C PRO A 102 4.31 0.72 -8.54
N GLU A 103 4.22 1.50 -9.62
CA GLU A 103 4.03 2.95 -9.54
C GLU A 103 2.55 3.34 -9.57
N TYR A 104 2.04 3.87 -8.47
CA TYR A 104 0.67 4.32 -8.36
C TYR A 104 0.51 5.81 -8.64
N LYS A 105 -0.61 6.18 -9.27
CA LYS A 105 -1.01 7.58 -9.49
C LYS A 105 -2.21 7.95 -8.63
N CYS A 106 -2.21 9.17 -8.12
CA CYS A 106 -3.33 9.77 -7.42
C CYS A 106 -4.58 9.74 -8.31
N THR A 107 -5.69 9.24 -7.78
CA THR A 107 -6.94 9.16 -8.56
C THR A 107 -7.48 10.54 -8.92
N LYS A 108 -7.25 11.54 -8.06
CA LYS A 108 -7.70 12.93 -8.20
C LYS A 108 -6.79 13.73 -9.16
N CYS A 109 -5.51 13.87 -8.86
CA CYS A 109 -4.60 14.77 -9.59
C CYS A 109 -3.61 14.07 -10.54
N LYS A 110 -3.65 12.73 -10.65
CA LYS A 110 -2.78 11.90 -11.51
C LYS A 110 -1.27 11.97 -11.25
N HIS A 111 -0.82 12.75 -10.27
CA HIS A 111 0.57 12.74 -9.81
C HIS A 111 0.94 11.40 -9.18
N LEU A 112 2.23 11.07 -9.21
CA LEU A 112 2.74 9.86 -8.56
C LEU A 112 2.45 9.91 -7.06
N LEU A 113 2.06 8.75 -6.54
CA LEU A 113 1.98 8.53 -5.12
C LEU A 113 3.31 7.98 -4.62
N HIS A 114 3.67 8.35 -3.39
CA HIS A 114 4.86 7.85 -2.74
C HIS A 114 4.49 6.96 -1.57
N ARG A 115 5.17 5.81 -1.44
CA ARG A 115 5.05 4.95 -0.27
C ARG A 115 5.37 5.74 1.00
N ALA A 116 4.53 5.57 2.01
CA ALA A 116 4.63 6.26 3.29
C ALA A 116 4.55 5.24 4.44
N LYS A 117 5.48 5.35 5.38
CA LYS A 117 5.49 4.63 6.65
C LYS A 117 4.83 5.48 7.72
N VAL A 118 4.07 4.83 8.59
CA VAL A 118 3.44 5.46 9.75
C VAL A 118 4.22 5.05 10.99
N THR A 119 4.58 6.03 11.82
CA THR A 119 5.18 5.79 13.13
C THR A 119 4.40 6.58 14.19
N MET A 120 4.46 6.11 15.42
CA MET A 120 3.90 6.79 16.58
C MET A 120 5.02 7.10 17.55
N GLU A 121 5.17 8.38 17.84
CA GLU A 121 6.07 8.88 18.86
C GLU A 121 5.25 9.77 19.79
N ASP A 122 5.28 9.48 21.09
CA ASP A 122 4.58 10.25 22.14
C ASP A 122 3.07 10.49 21.90
N GLY A 123 2.42 9.59 21.17
CA GLY A 123 0.99 9.66 20.84
C GLY A 123 0.65 10.54 19.64
N GLU A 124 1.63 11.16 18.99
CA GLU A 124 1.46 11.83 17.69
C GLU A 124 1.86 10.89 16.55
N ILE A 125 1.12 10.97 15.43
CA ILE A 125 1.47 10.22 14.22
C ILE A 125 2.40 11.04 13.35
N GLN A 126 3.49 10.40 12.93
CA GLN A 126 4.38 10.93 11.91
C GLN A 126 4.44 10.01 10.69
N LEU A 127 4.48 10.64 9.52
CA LEU A 127 4.58 9.99 8.23
C LEU A 127 6.00 10.14 7.67
N PHE A 128 6.54 9.07 7.12
CA PHE A 128 7.88 9.03 6.55
C PHE A 128 7.89 8.43 5.16
N TYR A 129 8.71 8.97 4.26
CA TYR A 129 9.06 8.29 3.03
C TYR A 129 9.89 7.04 3.32
N THR A 130 10.02 6.14 2.34
CA THR A 130 10.83 4.91 2.46
C THR A 130 12.31 5.17 2.77
N ASN A 131 12.82 6.35 2.43
CA ASN A 131 14.16 6.83 2.75
C ASN A 131 14.28 7.52 4.13
N ASN A 132 13.28 7.35 5.00
CA ASN A 132 13.20 7.92 6.35
C ASN A 132 13.17 9.46 6.41
N LYS A 133 12.88 10.16 5.31
CA LYS A 133 12.56 11.59 5.35
C LYS A 133 11.13 11.79 5.83
N ILE A 134 10.92 12.77 6.71
CA ILE A 134 9.59 13.15 7.21
C ILE A 134 8.74 13.69 6.06
N ILE A 135 7.47 13.27 6.02
CA ILE A 135 6.44 13.80 5.14
C ILE A 135 5.73 14.93 5.88
N ASP A 136 5.81 16.15 5.34
CA ASP A 136 5.04 17.30 5.82
C ASP A 136 3.59 17.20 5.33
N TRP A 137 2.84 16.29 5.94
CA TRP A 137 1.45 16.07 5.59
C TRP A 137 0.56 17.20 6.10
N GLN A 138 -0.39 17.61 5.27
CA GLN A 138 -1.39 18.63 5.60
C GLN A 138 -2.78 18.10 5.34
N CYS A 139 -3.72 18.31 6.25
CA CYS A 139 -5.08 17.82 6.08
C CYS A 139 -5.70 18.35 4.78
N PRO A 140 -6.18 17.48 3.87
CA PRO A 140 -6.74 17.91 2.60
C PRO A 140 -8.06 18.69 2.74
N GLN A 141 -8.68 18.67 3.92
CA GLN A 141 -9.91 19.42 4.22
C GLN A 141 -9.66 20.78 4.88
N CYS A 142 -8.73 20.86 5.84
CA CYS A 142 -8.56 22.07 6.67
C CYS A 142 -7.12 22.60 6.77
N GLY A 143 -6.14 21.94 6.14
CA GLY A 143 -4.73 22.34 6.16
C GLY A 143 -4.01 22.18 7.50
N ASN A 144 -4.57 21.43 8.45
CA ASN A 144 -3.90 21.10 9.72
C ASN A 144 -2.86 19.99 9.52
N SER A 145 -1.67 20.12 10.13
CA SER A 145 -0.57 19.17 9.95
C SER A 145 -0.57 17.98 10.90
N LYS A 146 -1.46 17.97 11.90
CA LYS A 146 -1.49 16.93 12.94
C LYS A 146 -2.47 15.81 12.61
N LEU A 147 -1.97 14.57 12.72
CA LEU A 147 -2.72 13.32 12.64
C LEU A 147 -2.67 12.59 13.98
N ASN A 148 -3.78 11.97 14.34
CA ASN A 148 -3.87 11.04 15.46
C ASN A 148 -4.34 9.67 14.97
N GLN A 149 -3.99 8.62 15.73
CA GLN A 149 -4.60 7.31 15.54
C GLN A 149 -5.95 7.28 16.25
N GLY A 150 -7.01 6.90 15.54
CA GLY A 150 -8.23 6.44 16.22
C GLY A 150 -7.92 5.18 17.02
N ARG A 151 -8.82 4.77 17.94
CA ARG A 151 -8.67 3.49 18.66
C ARG A 151 -8.41 2.36 17.64
N THR A 152 -7.25 1.73 17.75
CA THR A 152 -6.90 0.52 17.00
C THR A 152 -7.86 -0.58 17.41
N ILE A 153 -8.59 -1.17 16.47
CA ILE A 153 -9.34 -2.40 16.73
C ILE A 153 -8.38 -3.57 16.47
N GLY A 154 -7.36 -3.72 17.32
CA GLY A 154 -6.48 -4.89 17.40
C GLY A 154 -5.70 -5.30 16.13
N VAL A 155 -4.97 -6.41 16.27
CA VAL A 155 -4.49 -7.20 15.13
C VAL A 155 -5.73 -7.83 14.50
N LEU A 156 -6.14 -7.29 13.36
CA LEU A 156 -7.22 -7.85 12.57
C LEU A 156 -6.62 -8.83 11.57
N MET A 157 -7.04 -10.08 11.67
CA MET A 157 -6.89 -11.03 10.59
C MET A 157 -8.07 -10.78 9.63
N TRP A 158 -7.82 -10.12 8.50
CA TRP A 158 -8.84 -9.91 7.46
C TRP A 158 -8.51 -10.75 6.23
N ASP A 159 -9.53 -10.90 5.39
CA ASP A 159 -9.46 -11.46 4.05
C ASP A 159 -10.41 -10.72 3.10
#